data_AF-A0A9E1IPZ7-F1
#
_entry.id   AF-A0A9E1IPZ7-F1
#
_cell.length_a   1.000
_cell.length_b   1.000
_cell.length_c   1.000
_cell.angle_alpha   90.00
_cell.angle_beta   90.00
_cell.angle_gamma   90.00
#
_symmetry.space_group_name_H-M   'P 1'
#
loop_
_entity.id
_entity.type
_entity.pdbx_description
1 polymer ?
#
loop_
_entity_poly.entity_id
_entity_poly.type
_entity_poly.pdbx_seq_one_letter_code
_entity_poly.pdbx_strand_id
1 'polypeptide(L)'
;PLLPGKGELAATLDEPSQLVAPELPEAAPRVYHQRLSALGRREPTPTNCLAWALAELNFLGFEVDRIERQTYREVKYAEQPQRDTQTAGLWAKWLSGNPWYIREEWEDLFLPVVCRVFRSVFEARHLPAAVRDRCMDDLREAFFYSLLGSGDSSPGWAELAVRVIETQSHGPTLSIARQLDNKGWHLLANGAVRRGSWADTTRQLWPTQSLSSRSNHVFHVFQRSPDKLQNYLDLHLVLRLLSSWSEGRCTDRAGSWAVVRQNHGRAHGRMRAILTATLPPSLTETILGLNALHARTIEALKRYSWSWAWQQLAIDFAFDTSRSVTPRCQNLTPDSAPFDEMEKSALRTWVLLVVLKGRT
;
A
#
# COMPACT_ATOMS: atom_id res chain seq x y z
N PRO A 1 29.15 28.58 -8.60
CA PRO A 1 29.47 27.18 -9.00
C PRO A 1 28.24 26.53 -9.64
N LEU A 2 28.35 26.20 -10.93
CA LEU A 2 27.26 25.74 -11.80
C LEU A 2 26.69 24.41 -11.32
N LEU A 3 25.36 24.30 -11.26
CA LEU A 3 24.64 23.04 -11.02
C LEU A 3 24.96 22.05 -12.15
N PRO A 4 25.25 20.77 -11.87
CA PRO A 4 25.46 19.78 -12.91
C PRO A 4 24.17 19.58 -13.71
N GLY A 5 24.31 19.47 -15.02
CA GLY A 5 23.21 19.41 -15.98
C GLY A 5 22.35 18.16 -15.81
N LYS A 6 21.07 18.29 -16.14
CA LYS A 6 20.02 17.25 -16.13
C LYS A 6 20.32 16.00 -17.01
N GLY A 7 21.53 15.85 -17.55
CA GLY A 7 21.95 14.77 -18.42
C GLY A 7 22.87 13.72 -17.80
N GLU A 8 23.49 13.96 -16.63
CA GLU A 8 24.51 13.05 -16.08
C GLU A 8 23.97 11.97 -15.12
N LEU A 9 22.71 12.04 -14.70
CA LEU A 9 22.10 11.03 -13.82
C LEU A 9 21.65 9.75 -14.55
N ALA A 10 21.68 9.71 -15.88
CA ALA A 10 21.17 8.60 -16.68
C ALA A 10 22.24 7.56 -17.08
N ALA A 11 23.54 7.84 -16.88
CA ALA A 11 24.63 7.03 -17.44
C ALA A 11 25.23 5.99 -16.47
N THR A 12 24.75 5.89 -15.23
CA THR A 12 25.38 5.05 -14.18
C THR A 12 24.57 3.83 -13.74
N LEU A 13 23.51 3.46 -14.47
CA LEU A 13 22.62 2.35 -14.06
C LEU A 13 22.84 1.02 -14.82
N ASP A 14 23.83 0.94 -15.71
CA ASP A 14 24.09 -0.28 -16.50
C ASP A 14 24.94 -1.35 -15.80
N GLU A 15 25.44 -1.11 -14.59
CA GLU A 15 26.03 -2.15 -13.74
C GLU A 15 25.43 -2.13 -12.31
N PRO A 16 24.72 -3.17 -11.86
CA PRO A 16 24.09 -3.19 -10.54
C PRO A 16 25.05 -3.37 -9.36
N SER A 17 26.37 -3.40 -9.60
CA SER A 17 27.38 -3.91 -8.67
C SER A 17 28.19 -2.85 -7.91
N GLN A 18 27.95 -1.54 -8.11
CA GLN A 18 28.82 -0.49 -7.53
C GLN A 18 28.11 0.64 -6.76
N LEU A 19 26.86 0.45 -6.33
CA LEU A 19 26.27 1.33 -5.31
C LEU A 19 26.63 0.82 -3.91
N VAL A 20 27.92 0.86 -3.58
CA VAL A 20 28.36 0.77 -2.18
C VAL A 20 28.10 2.15 -1.59
N ALA A 21 27.07 2.27 -0.75
CA ALA A 21 26.88 3.46 0.06
C ALA A 21 28.17 3.71 0.85
N PRO A 22 28.75 4.92 0.86
CA PRO A 22 29.92 5.18 1.69
C PRO A 22 29.56 4.86 3.15
N GLU A 23 30.33 3.96 3.77
CA GLU A 23 30.19 3.65 5.18
C GLU A 23 30.44 4.93 5.98
N LEU A 24 29.37 5.55 6.46
CA LEU A 24 29.46 6.67 7.37
C LEU A 24 29.97 6.14 8.72
N PRO A 25 31.05 6.69 9.29
CA PRO A 25 31.58 6.22 10.57
C PRO A 25 30.49 6.29 11.64
N GLU A 26 30.32 5.23 12.45
CA GLU A 26 29.21 5.04 13.42
C GLU A 26 28.93 6.23 14.37
N ALA A 27 29.91 7.11 14.59
CA ALA A 27 29.79 8.31 15.43
C ALA A 27 29.31 9.57 14.68
N ALA A 28 29.46 9.64 13.35
CA ALA A 28 29.05 10.77 12.52
C ALA A 28 27.52 10.97 12.42
N PRO A 29 26.67 9.92 12.41
CA PRO A 29 25.22 10.09 12.36
C PRO A 29 24.70 10.93 13.52
N ARG A 30 25.15 10.72 14.77
CA ARG A 30 24.59 11.43 15.93
C ARG A 30 24.91 12.93 15.94
N VAL A 31 26.15 13.31 15.62
CA VAL A 31 26.58 14.72 15.59
C VAL A 31 25.99 15.44 14.37
N TYR A 32 25.89 14.77 13.23
CA TYR A 32 25.24 15.28 12.02
C TYR A 32 23.71 15.39 12.23
N HIS A 33 23.07 14.40 12.86
CA HIS A 33 21.66 14.43 13.26
C HIS A 33 21.38 15.55 14.27
N GLN A 34 22.23 15.81 15.26
CA GLN A 34 22.05 16.91 16.21
C GLN A 34 22.17 18.29 15.53
N ARG A 35 23.12 18.46 14.61
CA ARG A 35 23.28 19.71 13.86
C ARG A 35 22.17 19.93 12.83
N LEU A 36 21.73 18.87 12.13
CA LEU A 36 20.61 18.94 11.18
C LEU A 36 19.26 19.05 11.86
N SER A 37 19.05 18.46 13.04
CA SER A 37 17.80 18.63 13.82
C SER A 37 17.66 20.04 14.41
N ALA A 38 18.76 20.74 14.65
CA ALA A 38 18.75 22.17 14.97
C ALA A 38 18.34 23.05 13.77
N LEU A 39 18.70 22.64 12.54
CA LEU A 39 18.30 23.31 11.29
C LEU A 39 16.87 22.93 10.84
N GLY A 40 16.47 21.67 11.02
CA GLY A 40 15.18 21.10 10.62
C GLY A 40 13.98 21.48 11.51
N ARG A 41 14.15 22.44 12.43
CA ARG A 41 13.02 23.10 13.12
C ARG A 41 12.56 24.37 12.43
N ARG A 42 13.27 24.84 11.39
CA ARG A 42 12.95 26.06 10.65
C ARG A 42 12.54 25.72 9.23
N GLU A 43 11.55 26.44 8.71
CA GLU A 43 11.12 26.35 7.31
C GLU A 43 12.29 26.61 6.36
N PRO A 44 12.31 25.98 5.17
CA PRO A 44 13.37 26.19 4.20
C PRO A 44 13.37 27.65 3.72
N THR A 45 14.55 28.24 3.70
CA THR A 45 14.85 29.54 3.08
C THR A 45 15.64 29.30 1.78
N PRO A 46 15.67 30.26 0.84
CA PRO A 46 16.44 30.11 -0.40
C PRO A 46 17.92 29.77 -0.19
N THR A 47 18.51 30.17 0.94
CA THR A 47 19.94 29.98 1.24
C THR A 47 20.27 28.64 1.90
N ASN A 48 19.27 27.92 2.45
CA ASN A 48 19.49 26.66 3.16
C ASN A 48 18.64 25.48 2.64
N CYS A 49 17.93 25.65 1.52
CA CYS A 49 16.96 24.69 1.00
C CYS A 49 17.53 23.28 0.79
N LEU A 50 18.75 23.16 0.26
CA LEU A 50 19.40 21.87 0.05
C LEU A 50 19.76 21.18 1.37
N ALA A 51 20.35 21.91 2.30
CA ALA A 51 20.72 21.38 3.62
C ALA A 51 19.49 20.94 4.41
N TRP A 52 18.40 21.73 4.33
CA TRP A 52 17.11 21.38 4.91
C TRP A 52 16.52 20.12 4.24
N ALA A 53 16.50 20.03 2.92
CA ALA A 53 15.95 18.88 2.19
C ALA A 53 16.70 17.58 2.53
N LEU A 54 18.03 17.63 2.58
CA LEU A 54 18.85 16.48 2.99
C LEU A 54 18.57 16.06 4.45
N ALA A 55 18.37 17.03 5.36
CA ALA A 55 18.01 16.76 6.74
C ALA A 55 16.66 16.04 6.86
N GLU A 56 15.66 16.56 6.16
CA GLU A 56 14.31 16.03 6.19
C GLU A 56 14.23 14.66 5.52
N LEU A 57 14.90 14.45 4.37
CA LEU A 57 15.01 13.13 3.74
C LEU A 57 15.66 12.09 4.66
N ASN A 58 16.72 12.47 5.38
CA ASN A 58 17.37 11.56 6.33
C ASN A 58 16.45 11.20 7.50
N PHE A 59 15.70 12.18 8.03
CA PHE A 59 14.69 11.92 9.07
C PHE A 59 13.57 10.99 8.56
N LEU A 60 13.02 11.26 7.37
CA LEU A 60 11.96 10.45 6.78
C LEU A 60 12.44 9.04 6.46
N GLY A 61 13.68 8.88 5.97
CA GLY A 61 14.30 7.58 5.75
C GLY A 61 14.39 6.76 7.04
N PHE A 62 14.85 7.38 8.13
CA PHE A 62 14.85 6.75 9.46
C PHE A 62 13.44 6.34 9.92
N GLU A 63 12.44 7.21 9.74
CA GLU A 63 11.05 6.89 10.14
C GLU A 63 10.44 5.78 9.28
N VAL A 64 10.73 5.74 7.97
CA VAL A 64 10.32 4.63 7.10
C VAL A 64 10.95 3.32 7.56
N ASP A 65 12.25 3.31 7.83
CA ASP A 65 12.95 2.12 8.32
C ASP A 65 12.35 1.64 9.65
N ARG A 66 12.19 2.56 10.60
CA ARG A 66 11.69 2.26 11.96
C ARG A 66 10.23 1.81 11.95
N ILE A 67 9.34 2.57 11.34
CA ILE A 67 7.88 2.34 11.41
C ILE A 67 7.46 1.25 10.41
N GLU A 68 7.96 1.29 9.18
CA GLU A 68 7.40 0.47 8.10
C GLU A 68 8.21 -0.78 7.77
N ARG A 69 9.52 -0.81 8.06
CA ARG A 69 10.37 -1.96 7.74
C ARG A 69 10.69 -2.82 8.96
N GLN A 70 11.19 -2.21 10.03
CA GLN A 70 11.55 -2.90 11.27
C GLN A 70 10.32 -3.55 11.92
N THR A 71 9.20 -2.84 11.99
CA THR A 71 7.94 -3.40 12.52
C THR A 71 7.55 -4.73 11.89
N TYR A 72 7.77 -4.94 10.59
CA TYR A 72 7.44 -6.23 9.94
C TYR A 72 8.51 -7.30 10.15
N ARG A 73 9.78 -6.90 10.27
CA ARG A 73 10.91 -7.82 10.48
C ARG A 73 10.95 -8.38 11.90
N GLU A 74 10.58 -7.57 12.88
CA GLU A 74 10.71 -7.88 14.31
C GLU A 74 9.50 -8.61 14.88
N VAL A 75 8.33 -8.50 14.23
CA VAL A 75 7.14 -9.22 14.69
C VAL A 75 7.34 -10.73 14.52
N LYS A 76 7.43 -11.41 15.67
CA LYS A 76 7.43 -12.86 15.76
C LYS A 76 6.02 -13.34 16.12
N TYR A 77 5.44 -14.15 15.24
CA TYR A 77 4.15 -14.78 15.49
C TYR A 77 4.37 -16.08 16.27
N ALA A 78 3.70 -16.24 17.40
CA ALA A 78 3.78 -17.45 18.20
C ALA A 78 3.01 -18.58 17.51
N GLU A 79 3.68 -19.72 17.32
CA GLU A 79 3.07 -20.93 16.75
C GLU A 79 2.12 -21.58 17.77
N GLN A 80 0.99 -22.04 17.27
CA GLN A 80 -0.04 -22.71 18.05
C GLN A 80 -0.53 -23.91 17.26
N PRO A 81 0.15 -25.07 17.35
CA PRO A 81 -0.02 -26.17 16.39
C PRO A 81 -1.48 -26.57 16.13
N GLN A 82 -2.29 -26.71 17.19
CA GLN A 82 -3.72 -27.05 17.05
C GLN A 82 -4.52 -25.95 16.32
N ARG A 83 -4.31 -24.68 16.68
CA ARG A 83 -4.98 -23.54 16.05
C ARG A 83 -4.49 -23.30 14.63
N ASP A 84 -3.21 -23.53 14.37
CA ASP A 84 -2.59 -23.42 13.05
C ASP A 84 -3.15 -24.49 12.11
N THR A 85 -3.24 -25.75 12.55
CA THR A 85 -3.89 -26.83 11.79
C THR A 85 -5.37 -26.53 11.52
N GLN A 86 -6.12 -26.06 12.54
CA GLN A 86 -7.52 -25.65 12.37
C GLN A 86 -7.63 -24.52 11.33
N THR A 87 -6.81 -23.48 11.45
CA THR A 87 -6.82 -22.33 10.54
C THR A 87 -6.42 -22.72 9.11
N ALA A 88 -5.47 -23.64 8.95
CA ALA A 88 -5.08 -24.18 7.65
C ALA A 88 -6.24 -24.94 6.99
N GLY A 89 -6.97 -25.77 7.74
CA GLY A 89 -8.16 -26.47 7.26
C GLY A 89 -9.26 -25.51 6.78
N LEU A 90 -9.47 -24.41 7.51
CA LEU A 90 -10.42 -23.37 7.13
C LEU A 90 -9.97 -22.62 5.85
N TRP A 91 -8.71 -22.22 5.76
CA TRP A 91 -8.16 -21.59 4.55
C TRP A 91 -8.26 -22.50 3.33
N ALA A 92 -7.99 -23.80 3.48
CA ALA A 92 -8.11 -24.76 2.39
C ALA A 92 -9.52 -24.78 1.77
N LYS A 93 -10.58 -24.58 2.57
CA LYS A 93 -11.98 -24.54 2.10
C LYS A 93 -12.31 -23.24 1.35
N TRP A 94 -11.79 -22.10 1.81
CA TRP A 94 -11.85 -20.86 1.05
C TRP A 94 -11.15 -21.00 -0.31
N LEU A 95 -9.93 -21.52 -0.29
CA LEU A 95 -9.08 -21.65 -1.47
C LEU A 95 -9.59 -22.71 -2.45
N SER A 96 -10.36 -23.71 -2.00
CA SER A 96 -11.05 -24.68 -2.86
C SER A 96 -12.35 -24.16 -3.46
N GLY A 97 -12.78 -22.93 -3.13
CA GLY A 97 -14.02 -22.33 -3.62
C GLY A 97 -15.31 -22.86 -2.97
N ASN A 98 -15.22 -23.59 -1.85
CA ASN A 98 -16.38 -24.12 -1.14
C ASN A 98 -16.34 -23.81 0.37
N PRO A 99 -16.48 -22.53 0.76
CA PRO A 99 -16.37 -22.10 2.16
C PRO A 99 -17.68 -22.26 2.95
N TRP A 100 -18.80 -22.61 2.33
CA TRP A 100 -20.13 -22.55 2.97
C TRP A 100 -20.25 -23.36 4.26
N TYR A 101 -19.62 -24.53 4.27
CA TYR A 101 -19.69 -25.48 5.38
C TYR A 101 -18.76 -25.14 6.55
N ILE A 102 -17.95 -24.08 6.44
CA ILE A 102 -17.03 -23.66 7.50
C ILE A 102 -17.44 -22.34 8.16
N ARG A 103 -18.64 -21.84 7.89
CA ARG A 103 -19.08 -20.54 8.37
C ARG A 103 -18.99 -20.45 9.89
N GLU A 104 -19.61 -21.39 10.59
CA GLU A 104 -19.70 -21.39 12.05
C GLU A 104 -18.29 -21.43 12.67
N GLU A 105 -17.44 -22.35 12.22
CA GLU A 105 -16.08 -22.49 12.74
C GLU A 105 -15.20 -21.28 12.40
N TRP A 106 -15.43 -20.65 11.24
CA TRP A 106 -14.73 -19.42 10.86
C TRP A 106 -15.14 -18.24 11.73
N GLU A 107 -16.45 -18.03 11.91
CA GLU A 107 -16.99 -16.95 12.72
C GLU A 107 -16.58 -17.11 14.19
N ASP A 108 -16.69 -18.32 14.76
CA ASP A 108 -16.25 -18.61 16.12
C ASP A 108 -14.79 -18.24 16.37
N LEU A 109 -13.92 -18.53 15.38
CA LEU A 109 -12.49 -18.30 15.52
C LEU A 109 -12.10 -16.82 15.33
N PHE A 110 -12.77 -16.12 14.41
CA PHE A 110 -12.27 -14.85 13.87
C PHE A 110 -13.21 -13.65 14.09
N LEU A 111 -14.52 -13.84 14.16
CA LEU A 111 -15.47 -12.74 14.38
C LEU A 111 -15.17 -11.93 15.65
N PRO A 112 -14.78 -12.52 16.80
CA PRO A 112 -14.43 -11.74 18.00
C PRO A 112 -13.30 -10.73 17.78
N VAL A 113 -12.35 -11.02 16.87
CA VAL A 113 -11.28 -10.07 16.50
C VAL A 113 -11.86 -8.90 15.73
N VAL A 114 -12.72 -9.18 14.73
CA VAL A 114 -13.38 -8.15 13.91
C VAL A 114 -14.22 -7.23 14.79
N CYS A 115 -15.04 -7.80 15.68
CA CYS A 115 -15.88 -7.04 16.60
C CYS A 115 -15.06 -6.07 17.47
N ARG A 116 -13.90 -6.50 17.98
CA ARG A 116 -13.02 -5.61 18.78
C ARG A 116 -12.50 -4.43 17.97
N VAL A 117 -12.13 -4.65 16.71
CA VAL A 117 -11.64 -3.57 15.83
C VAL A 117 -12.76 -2.57 15.51
N PHE A 118 -13.96 -3.04 15.16
CA PHE A 118 -15.09 -2.16 14.91
C PHE A 118 -15.47 -1.35 16.15
N ARG A 119 -15.52 -1.96 17.34
CA ARG A 119 -15.75 -1.24 18.60
C ARG A 119 -14.73 -0.13 18.83
N SER A 120 -13.45 -0.40 18.54
CA SER A 120 -12.39 0.62 18.67
C SER A 120 -12.63 1.81 17.74
N VAL A 121 -13.13 1.59 16.52
CA VAL A 121 -13.51 2.67 15.59
C VAL A 121 -14.76 3.41 16.07
N PHE A 122 -15.76 2.70 16.59
CA PHE A 122 -16.98 3.30 17.15
C PHE A 122 -16.66 4.21 18.34
N GLU A 123 -15.77 3.77 19.22
CA GLU A 123 -15.28 4.54 20.37
C GLU A 123 -14.49 5.77 19.93
N ALA A 124 -13.55 5.61 18.99
CA ALA A 124 -12.77 6.72 18.43
C ALA A 124 -13.63 7.77 17.69
N ARG A 125 -14.85 7.39 17.29
CA ARG A 125 -15.82 8.27 16.63
C ARG A 125 -16.99 8.69 17.52
N HIS A 126 -16.96 8.33 18.80
CA HIS A 126 -17.97 8.68 19.79
C HIS A 126 -19.41 8.39 19.33
N LEU A 127 -19.63 7.24 18.68
CA LEU A 127 -20.96 6.88 18.18
C LEU A 127 -21.95 6.66 19.34
N PRO A 128 -23.22 7.08 19.21
CA PRO A 128 -24.26 6.82 20.21
C PRO A 128 -24.46 5.33 20.47
N ALA A 129 -24.81 4.96 21.71
CA ALA A 129 -24.96 3.56 22.13
C ALA A 129 -25.88 2.74 21.21
N ALA A 130 -27.09 3.26 20.92
CA ALA A 130 -28.04 2.59 20.04
C ALA A 130 -27.51 2.35 18.61
N VAL A 131 -26.68 3.26 18.08
CA VAL A 131 -26.04 3.10 16.77
C VAL A 131 -24.98 2.01 16.84
N ARG A 132 -24.17 1.99 17.91
CA ARG A 132 -23.15 0.96 18.10
C ARG A 132 -23.75 -0.43 18.18
N ASP A 133 -24.84 -0.61 18.92
CA ASP A 133 -25.49 -1.90 19.11
C ASP A 133 -26.04 -2.43 17.77
N ARG A 134 -26.79 -1.59 17.04
CA ARG A 134 -27.25 -1.91 15.68
C ARG A 134 -26.09 -2.28 14.74
N CYS A 135 -25.06 -1.44 14.66
CA CYS A 135 -23.93 -1.70 13.77
C CYS A 135 -23.13 -2.94 14.18
N MET A 136 -23.12 -3.31 15.46
CA MET A 136 -22.52 -4.57 15.91
C MET A 136 -23.35 -5.78 15.50
N ASP A 137 -24.67 -5.70 15.50
CA ASP A 137 -25.54 -6.79 15.04
C ASP A 137 -25.43 -6.96 13.53
N ASP A 138 -25.50 -5.87 12.76
CA ASP A 138 -25.29 -5.86 11.31
C ASP A 138 -23.91 -6.42 10.93
N LEU A 139 -22.86 -6.07 11.69
CA LEU A 139 -21.51 -6.61 11.48
C LEU A 139 -21.45 -8.13 11.64
N ARG A 140 -22.11 -8.68 12.67
CA ARG A 140 -22.11 -10.12 12.92
C ARG A 140 -22.83 -10.87 11.81
N GLU A 141 -23.91 -10.29 11.29
CA GLU A 141 -24.61 -10.85 10.14
C GLU A 141 -23.75 -10.75 8.87
N ALA A 142 -23.12 -9.60 8.63
CA ALA A 142 -22.40 -9.32 7.39
C ALA A 142 -21.00 -9.94 7.29
N PHE A 143 -20.35 -10.33 8.40
CA PHE A 143 -18.93 -10.70 8.40
C PHE A 143 -18.60 -11.79 7.38
N PHE A 144 -19.23 -12.96 7.46
CA PHE A 144 -18.94 -14.05 6.52
C PHE A 144 -19.29 -13.68 5.06
N TYR A 145 -20.42 -13.00 4.85
CA TYR A 145 -20.85 -12.59 3.50
C TYR A 145 -19.97 -11.51 2.88
N SER A 146 -19.38 -10.63 3.68
CA SER A 146 -18.40 -9.65 3.21
C SER A 146 -17.13 -10.32 2.65
N LEU A 147 -16.76 -11.49 3.21
CA LEU A 147 -15.64 -12.28 2.72
C LEU A 147 -15.97 -13.00 1.42
N LEU A 148 -17.20 -13.50 1.26
CA LEU A 148 -17.68 -14.06 -0.01
C LEU A 148 -17.68 -13.02 -1.13
N GLY A 149 -18.05 -11.78 -0.79
CA GLY A 149 -18.28 -10.71 -1.75
C GLY A 149 -19.56 -10.92 -2.56
N SER A 150 -19.95 -9.90 -3.32
CA SER A 150 -21.04 -10.01 -4.30
C SER A 150 -20.72 -9.25 -5.59
N GLY A 151 -21.30 -9.73 -6.71
CA GLY A 151 -21.16 -9.14 -8.03
C GLY A 151 -19.73 -9.16 -8.60
N ASP A 152 -19.37 -8.11 -9.33
CA ASP A 152 -18.08 -7.97 -10.02
C ASP A 152 -16.94 -7.45 -9.13
N SER A 153 -17.16 -7.32 -7.82
CA SER A 153 -16.12 -6.86 -6.89
C SER A 153 -15.11 -7.97 -6.55
N SER A 154 -13.93 -7.60 -6.06
CA SER A 154 -13.00 -8.61 -5.54
C SER A 154 -13.50 -9.13 -4.19
N PRO A 155 -13.58 -10.46 -3.99
CA PRO A 155 -14.14 -11.02 -2.76
C PRO A 155 -13.26 -10.69 -1.55
N GLY A 156 -13.88 -10.46 -0.39
CA GLY A 156 -13.16 -10.05 0.82
C GLY A 156 -12.15 -11.09 1.31
N TRP A 157 -12.41 -12.39 1.10
CA TRP A 157 -11.48 -13.47 1.47
C TRP A 157 -10.15 -13.33 0.70
N ALA A 158 -10.20 -12.89 -0.56
CA ALA A 158 -9.02 -12.74 -1.40
C ALA A 158 -8.17 -11.55 -0.94
N GLU A 159 -8.79 -10.46 -0.48
CA GLU A 159 -8.05 -9.37 0.15
C GLU A 159 -7.42 -9.82 1.49
N LEU A 160 -8.17 -10.56 2.31
CA LEU A 160 -7.67 -11.11 3.56
C LEU A 160 -6.48 -12.04 3.33
N ALA A 161 -6.55 -12.90 2.31
CA ALA A 161 -5.48 -13.80 1.89
C ALA A 161 -4.18 -13.03 1.55
N VAL A 162 -4.30 -11.93 0.80
CA VAL A 162 -3.15 -11.07 0.51
C VAL A 162 -2.60 -10.40 1.77
N ARG A 163 -3.46 -9.96 2.69
CA ARG A 163 -3.02 -9.38 3.97
C ARG A 163 -2.32 -10.41 4.87
N VAL A 164 -2.66 -11.69 4.76
CA VAL A 164 -1.90 -12.77 5.42
C VAL A 164 -0.50 -12.87 4.84
N ILE A 165 -0.34 -12.79 3.51
CA ILE A 165 0.98 -12.75 2.86
C ILE A 165 1.82 -11.56 3.35
N GLU A 166 1.20 -10.39 3.54
CA GLU A 166 1.89 -9.18 4.03
C GLU A 166 2.51 -9.35 5.43
N THR A 167 2.09 -10.35 6.20
CA THR A 167 2.65 -10.61 7.54
C THR A 167 4.07 -11.19 7.52
N GLN A 168 4.58 -11.59 6.35
CA GLN A 168 5.94 -12.13 6.23
C GLN A 168 7.00 -11.07 6.58
N SER A 169 8.14 -11.53 7.09
CA SER A 169 9.22 -10.68 7.64
C SER A 169 9.88 -9.77 6.62
N HIS A 170 9.68 -10.02 5.33
CA HIS A 170 10.23 -9.22 4.24
C HIS A 170 9.50 -7.88 4.01
N GLY A 171 8.38 -7.64 4.71
CA GLY A 171 7.54 -6.45 4.54
C GLY A 171 6.51 -6.60 3.41
N PRO A 172 5.51 -5.70 3.35
CA PRO A 172 4.34 -5.87 2.48
C PRO A 172 4.69 -5.83 0.98
N THR A 173 5.52 -4.87 0.55
CA THR A 173 5.95 -4.73 -0.85
C THR A 173 6.58 -6.01 -1.39
N LEU A 174 7.63 -6.50 -0.72
CA LEU A 174 8.38 -7.65 -1.21
C LEU A 174 7.56 -8.95 -1.11
N SER A 175 6.79 -9.10 -0.04
CA SER A 175 5.92 -10.26 0.16
C SER A 175 4.87 -10.38 -0.94
N ILE A 176 4.24 -9.27 -1.35
CA ILE A 176 3.28 -9.28 -2.46
C ILE A 176 4.01 -9.45 -3.81
N ALA A 177 5.12 -8.75 -4.03
CA ALA A 177 5.85 -8.81 -5.30
C ALA A 177 6.29 -10.23 -5.65
N ARG A 178 6.74 -11.02 -4.67
CA ARG A 178 7.13 -12.43 -4.86
C ARG A 178 5.98 -13.35 -5.25
N GLN A 179 4.73 -12.92 -5.06
CA GLN A 179 3.55 -13.69 -5.40
C GLN A 179 2.99 -13.29 -6.77
N LEU A 180 3.44 -12.19 -7.38
CA LEU A 180 2.93 -11.77 -8.69
C LEU A 180 3.35 -12.75 -9.79
N ASP A 181 2.38 -13.23 -10.56
CA ASP A 181 2.59 -13.94 -11.81
C ASP A 181 2.92 -12.96 -12.96
N ASN A 182 3.17 -13.48 -14.17
CA ASN A 182 3.46 -12.64 -15.34
C ASN A 182 2.37 -11.59 -15.58
N LYS A 183 1.10 -11.98 -15.42
CA LYS A 183 -0.04 -11.07 -15.58
C LYS A 183 0.01 -9.95 -14.54
N GLY A 184 0.23 -10.28 -13.26
CA GLY A 184 0.37 -9.32 -12.17
C GLY A 184 1.53 -8.34 -12.39
N TRP A 185 2.69 -8.83 -12.83
CA TRP A 185 3.84 -8.00 -13.16
C TRP A 185 3.56 -7.05 -14.34
N HIS A 186 2.87 -7.51 -15.38
CA HIS A 186 2.46 -6.63 -16.49
C HIS A 186 1.50 -5.52 -16.03
N LEU A 187 0.55 -5.85 -15.15
CA LEU A 187 -0.37 -4.86 -14.58
C LEU A 187 0.37 -3.82 -13.72
N LEU A 188 1.31 -4.27 -12.89
CA LEU A 188 2.13 -3.38 -12.07
C LEU A 188 2.97 -2.44 -12.94
N ALA A 189 3.64 -2.99 -13.96
CA ALA A 189 4.49 -2.23 -14.86
C ALA A 189 3.70 -1.18 -15.65
N ASN A 190 2.58 -1.57 -16.25
CA ASN A 190 1.69 -0.64 -16.94
C ASN A 190 1.15 0.44 -16.01
N GLY A 191 0.81 0.08 -14.76
CA GLY A 191 0.39 1.02 -13.73
C GLY A 191 1.47 2.05 -13.41
N ALA A 192 2.72 1.62 -13.25
CA ALA A 192 3.85 2.50 -12.95
C ALA A 192 4.10 3.53 -14.06
N VAL A 193 3.97 3.13 -15.33
CA VAL A 193 4.28 4.04 -16.45
C VAL A 193 3.11 4.92 -16.91
N ARG A 194 1.86 4.56 -16.59
CA ARG A 194 0.65 5.28 -17.03
C ARG A 194 -0.04 6.11 -15.94
N ARG A 195 0.11 5.82 -14.65
CA ARG A 195 -0.75 6.39 -13.60
C ARG A 195 -0.10 7.49 -12.76
N GLY A 196 -0.66 8.70 -12.88
CA GLY A 196 -0.36 9.82 -11.98
C GLY A 196 1.14 10.12 -11.93
N SER A 197 1.63 10.50 -10.74
CA SER A 197 3.03 10.87 -10.57
C SER A 197 4.05 9.74 -10.76
N TRP A 198 3.62 8.48 -10.79
CA TRP A 198 4.50 7.34 -11.10
C TRP A 198 4.98 7.38 -12.55
N ALA A 199 4.11 7.84 -13.46
CA ALA A 199 4.47 8.02 -14.86
C ALA A 199 5.61 9.05 -15.01
N ASP A 200 5.59 10.10 -14.18
CA ASP A 200 6.64 11.12 -14.17
C ASP A 200 7.96 10.57 -13.63
N THR A 201 7.94 9.78 -12.54
CA THR A 201 9.13 9.08 -12.02
C THR A 201 9.73 8.14 -13.08
N THR A 202 8.90 7.34 -13.72
CA THR A 202 9.33 6.44 -14.80
C THR A 202 9.92 7.22 -15.98
N ARG A 203 9.28 8.34 -16.37
CA ARG A 203 9.77 9.21 -17.46
C ARG A 203 11.12 9.82 -17.12
N GLN A 204 11.37 10.17 -15.86
CA GLN A 204 12.67 10.71 -15.42
C GLN A 204 13.78 9.66 -15.46
N LEU A 205 13.48 8.41 -15.12
CA LEU A 205 14.44 7.31 -15.18
C LEU A 205 14.79 6.87 -16.61
N TRP A 206 13.79 6.89 -17.51
CA TRP A 206 13.97 6.43 -18.89
C TRP A 206 13.42 7.45 -19.90
N PRO A 207 14.01 8.65 -20.00
CA PRO A 207 13.42 9.79 -20.72
C PRO A 207 13.27 9.56 -22.23
N THR A 208 14.17 8.81 -22.85
CA THR A 208 14.21 8.56 -24.30
C THR A 208 13.35 7.39 -24.75
N GLN A 209 12.82 6.59 -23.82
CA GLN A 209 12.08 5.38 -24.16
C GLN A 209 10.59 5.65 -24.42
N SER A 210 10.00 4.88 -25.35
CA SER A 210 8.54 4.85 -25.55
C SER A 210 7.82 4.33 -24.31
N LEU A 211 6.51 4.60 -24.19
CA LEU A 211 5.72 4.12 -23.05
C LEU A 211 5.75 2.59 -22.93
N SER A 212 5.61 1.87 -24.05
CA SER A 212 5.69 0.41 -24.09
C SER A 212 7.08 -0.09 -23.70
N SER A 213 8.14 0.56 -24.18
CA SER A 213 9.52 0.21 -23.83
C SER A 213 9.81 0.41 -22.34
N ARG A 214 9.29 1.48 -21.73
CA ARG A 214 9.40 1.71 -20.28
C ARG A 214 8.64 0.64 -19.48
N SER A 215 7.42 0.30 -19.91
CA SER A 215 6.64 -0.76 -19.26
C SER A 215 7.40 -2.09 -19.27
N ASN A 216 7.96 -2.47 -20.42
CA ASN A 216 8.77 -3.68 -20.54
C ASN A 216 10.03 -3.63 -19.68
N HIS A 217 10.71 -2.47 -19.57
CA HIS A 217 11.83 -2.30 -18.66
C HIS A 217 11.43 -2.51 -17.20
N VAL A 218 10.38 -1.81 -16.75
CA VAL A 218 9.83 -1.96 -15.39
C VAL A 218 9.48 -3.42 -15.10
N PHE A 219 8.82 -4.08 -16.05
CA PHE A 219 8.49 -5.51 -15.96
C PHE A 219 9.74 -6.37 -15.77
N HIS A 220 10.70 -6.29 -16.69
CA HIS A 220 11.88 -7.17 -16.64
C HIS A 220 12.80 -6.91 -15.44
N VAL A 221 12.98 -5.64 -15.06
CA VAL A 221 13.84 -5.26 -13.92
C VAL A 221 13.25 -5.79 -12.61
N PHE A 222 11.97 -5.51 -12.35
CA PHE A 222 11.38 -5.86 -11.05
C PHE A 222 10.92 -7.32 -10.96
N GLN A 223 10.59 -7.97 -12.08
CA GLN A 223 10.31 -9.40 -12.08
C GLN A 223 11.58 -10.20 -11.70
N ARG A 224 12.75 -9.81 -12.23
CA ARG A 224 14.03 -10.48 -11.92
C ARG A 224 14.59 -10.11 -10.55
N SER A 225 14.25 -8.93 -10.05
CA SER A 225 14.70 -8.45 -8.73
C SER A 225 13.55 -7.76 -7.97
N PRO A 226 12.59 -8.53 -7.43
CA PRO A 226 11.44 -7.97 -6.71
C PRO A 226 11.83 -7.14 -5.48
N ASP A 227 12.98 -7.43 -4.89
CA ASP A 227 13.61 -6.68 -3.79
C ASP A 227 13.92 -5.22 -4.17
N LYS A 228 14.20 -4.93 -5.45
CA LYS A 228 14.46 -3.56 -5.93
C LYS A 228 13.21 -2.69 -6.01
N LEU A 229 12.02 -3.27 -5.91
CA LEU A 229 10.77 -2.52 -5.96
C LEU A 229 10.66 -1.50 -4.80
N GLN A 230 11.22 -1.84 -3.64
CA GLN A 230 11.27 -0.92 -2.51
C GLN A 230 12.13 0.31 -2.81
N ASN A 231 13.30 0.11 -3.43
CA ASN A 231 14.18 1.23 -3.81
C ASN A 231 13.52 2.14 -4.85
N TYR A 232 12.75 1.56 -5.77
CA TYR A 232 11.99 2.31 -6.75
C TYR A 232 10.85 3.13 -6.10
N LEU A 233 10.19 2.56 -5.08
CA LEU A 233 9.21 3.28 -4.28
C LEU A 233 9.85 4.43 -3.49
N ASP A 234 11.01 4.21 -2.88
CA ASP A 234 11.74 5.26 -2.17
C ASP A 234 12.17 6.40 -3.11
N LEU A 235 12.66 6.07 -4.32
CA LEU A 235 12.97 7.07 -5.34
C LEU A 235 11.73 7.87 -5.74
N HIS A 236 10.60 7.18 -5.97
CA HIS A 236 9.33 7.85 -6.25
C HIS A 236 8.96 8.84 -5.14
N LEU A 237 9.09 8.43 -3.87
CA LEU A 237 8.84 9.30 -2.72
C LEU A 237 9.75 10.53 -2.71
N VAL A 238 11.06 10.34 -2.91
CA VAL A 238 12.01 11.45 -2.94
C VAL A 238 11.60 12.48 -4.01
N LEU A 239 11.26 12.03 -5.22
CA LEU A 239 10.81 12.93 -6.28
C LEU A 239 9.48 13.62 -5.95
N ARG A 240 8.55 12.94 -5.27
CA ARG A 240 7.30 13.55 -4.79
C ARG A 240 7.54 14.61 -3.73
N LEU A 241 8.38 14.30 -2.74
CA LEU A 241 8.75 15.24 -1.68
C LEU A 241 9.42 16.48 -2.25
N LEU A 242 10.42 16.31 -3.12
CA LEU A 242 11.11 17.42 -3.78
C LEU A 242 10.13 18.28 -4.60
N SER A 243 9.20 17.66 -5.32
CA SER A 243 8.16 18.38 -6.07
C SER A 243 7.20 19.13 -5.15
N SER A 244 6.79 18.54 -4.03
CA SER A 244 5.86 19.19 -3.10
C SER A 244 6.55 20.30 -2.30
N TRP A 245 7.83 20.14 -1.94
CA TRP A 245 8.63 21.17 -1.28
C TRP A 245 8.90 22.37 -2.19
N SER A 246 9.21 22.15 -3.48
CA SER A 246 9.45 23.24 -4.43
C SER A 246 8.21 24.10 -4.69
N GLU A 247 7.01 23.54 -4.45
CA GLU A 247 5.72 24.22 -4.57
C GLU A 247 5.22 24.80 -3.23
N GLY A 248 5.97 24.62 -2.13
CA GLY A 248 5.57 25.06 -0.79
C GLY A 248 4.42 24.24 -0.18
N ARG A 249 4.15 23.03 -0.70
CA ARG A 249 2.97 22.21 -0.37
C ARG A 249 3.25 21.05 0.60
N CYS A 250 4.21 21.18 1.54
CA CYS A 250 4.40 20.28 2.72
C CYS A 250 5.78 20.53 3.35
N THR A 251 6.12 21.79 3.63
CA THR A 251 7.43 22.16 4.19
C THR A 251 7.55 21.86 5.70
N ASP A 252 6.47 21.42 6.34
CA ASP A 252 6.50 20.91 7.69
C ASP A 252 6.67 19.38 7.71
N ARG A 253 7.10 18.88 8.88
CA ARG A 253 7.36 17.45 9.08
C ARG A 253 6.11 16.60 8.96
N ALA A 254 4.99 17.09 9.48
CA ALA A 254 3.71 16.37 9.44
C ALA A 254 3.22 16.21 7.99
N GLY A 255 3.30 17.27 7.18
CA GLY A 255 2.98 17.23 5.77
C GLY A 255 3.92 16.31 4.99
N SER A 256 5.23 16.40 5.22
CA SER A 256 6.21 15.53 4.55
C SER A 256 5.96 14.05 4.88
N TRP A 257 5.69 13.73 6.14
CA TRP A 257 5.34 12.37 6.55
C TRP A 257 3.99 11.90 5.98
N ALA A 258 3.02 12.80 5.84
CA ALA A 258 1.74 12.48 5.19
C ALA A 258 1.93 12.10 3.71
N VAL A 259 2.84 12.78 2.99
CA VAL A 259 3.20 12.42 1.60
C VAL A 259 3.80 11.01 1.57
N VAL A 260 4.73 10.69 2.45
CA VAL A 260 5.35 9.35 2.55
C VAL A 260 4.27 8.27 2.78
N ARG A 261 3.49 8.40 3.86
CA ARG A 261 2.44 7.44 4.21
C ARG A 261 1.39 7.26 3.12
N GLN A 262 0.97 8.36 2.48
CA GLN A 262 -0.05 8.29 1.43
C GLN A 262 0.47 7.55 0.19
N ASN A 263 1.71 7.80 -0.23
CA ASN A 263 2.27 7.17 -1.42
C ASN A 263 2.62 5.69 -1.17
N HIS A 264 3.19 5.35 -0.01
CA HIS A 264 3.39 3.96 0.40
C HIS A 264 2.05 3.21 0.52
N GLY A 265 1.07 3.78 1.23
CA GLY A 265 -0.25 3.18 1.35
C GLY A 265 -0.95 2.96 0.01
N ARG A 266 -0.82 3.91 -0.93
CA ARG A 266 -1.32 3.77 -2.31
C ARG A 266 -0.58 2.68 -3.09
N ALA A 267 0.75 2.59 -2.95
CA ALA A 267 1.55 1.56 -3.61
C ALA A 267 1.13 0.17 -3.11
N HIS A 268 1.10 -0.05 -1.79
CA HIS A 268 0.64 -1.31 -1.20
C HIS A 268 -0.80 -1.62 -1.58
N GLY A 269 -1.71 -0.64 -1.50
CA GLY A 269 -3.10 -0.79 -1.94
C GLY A 269 -3.22 -1.27 -3.39
N ARG A 270 -2.42 -0.72 -4.31
CA ARG A 270 -2.41 -1.16 -5.71
C ARG A 270 -1.85 -2.56 -5.89
N MET A 271 -0.75 -2.88 -5.22
CA MET A 271 -0.15 -4.22 -5.28
C MET A 271 -1.12 -5.28 -4.75
N ARG A 272 -1.82 -4.98 -3.65
CA ARG A 272 -2.90 -5.83 -3.14
C ARG A 272 -4.00 -6.00 -4.17
N ALA A 273 -4.52 -4.90 -4.73
CA ALA A 273 -5.57 -4.95 -5.73
C ALA A 273 -5.18 -5.78 -6.97
N ILE A 274 -3.91 -5.71 -7.40
CA ILE A 274 -3.38 -6.53 -8.50
C ILE A 274 -3.38 -8.01 -8.11
N LEU A 275 -2.79 -8.37 -6.97
CA LEU A 275 -2.70 -9.77 -6.55
C LEU A 275 -4.08 -10.39 -6.29
N THR A 276 -5.01 -9.63 -5.69
CA THR A 276 -6.40 -10.02 -5.49
C THR A 276 -7.16 -10.19 -6.82
N ALA A 277 -6.75 -9.50 -7.89
CA ALA A 277 -7.37 -9.63 -9.21
C ALA A 277 -6.77 -10.76 -10.07
N THR A 278 -5.52 -11.15 -9.83
CA THR A 278 -4.87 -12.23 -10.59
C THR A 278 -4.94 -13.59 -9.92
N LEU A 279 -4.97 -13.65 -8.58
CA LEU A 279 -5.07 -14.88 -7.77
C LEU A 279 -4.23 -16.05 -8.32
N PRO A 280 -2.90 -15.92 -8.27
CA PRO A 280 -2.00 -16.93 -8.83
C PRO A 280 -2.21 -18.28 -8.14
N PRO A 281 -2.06 -19.41 -8.86
CA PRO A 281 -2.23 -20.74 -8.26
C PRO A 281 -1.33 -21.00 -7.05
N SER A 282 -0.14 -20.38 -7.01
CA SER A 282 0.83 -20.47 -5.90
C SER A 282 0.35 -19.83 -4.60
N LEU A 283 -0.73 -19.05 -4.63
CA LEU A 283 -1.31 -18.38 -3.45
C LEU A 283 -1.70 -19.41 -2.38
N THR A 284 -2.28 -20.53 -2.79
CA THR A 284 -2.73 -21.59 -1.89
C THR A 284 -1.57 -22.20 -1.13
N GLU A 285 -0.54 -22.65 -1.85
CA GLU A 285 0.67 -23.25 -1.26
C GLU A 285 1.38 -22.26 -0.35
N THR A 286 1.46 -20.99 -0.77
CA THR A 286 2.08 -19.94 0.03
C THR A 286 1.37 -19.74 1.36
N ILE A 287 0.05 -19.58 1.37
CA ILE A 287 -0.72 -19.33 2.61
C ILE A 287 -0.64 -20.54 3.53
N LEU A 288 -0.89 -21.74 3.00
CA LEU A 288 -0.89 -22.96 3.81
C LEU A 288 0.50 -23.33 4.33
N GLY A 289 1.56 -22.85 3.67
CA GLY A 289 2.95 -23.05 4.10
C GLY A 289 3.46 -22.03 5.12
N LEU A 290 2.68 -21.02 5.52
CA LEU A 290 3.11 -20.05 6.53
C LEU A 290 3.11 -20.65 7.94
N ASN A 291 4.19 -20.41 8.67
CA ASN A 291 4.25 -20.72 10.10
C ASN A 291 3.33 -19.79 10.92
N ALA A 292 2.83 -20.25 12.07
CA ALA A 292 1.93 -19.48 12.94
C ALA A 292 0.72 -18.89 12.17
N LEU A 293 0.16 -19.65 11.22
CA LEU A 293 -0.89 -19.21 10.31
C LEU A 293 -2.09 -18.61 11.05
N HIS A 294 -2.45 -19.13 12.23
CA HIS A 294 -3.53 -18.58 13.04
C HIS A 294 -3.24 -17.14 13.49
N ALA A 295 -2.08 -16.91 14.09
CA ALA A 295 -1.68 -15.59 14.57
C ALA A 295 -1.51 -14.58 13.43
N ARG A 296 -0.98 -15.01 12.28
CA ARG A 296 -0.88 -14.20 11.06
C ARG A 296 -2.25 -13.85 10.49
N THR A 297 -3.19 -14.80 10.48
CA THR A 297 -4.58 -14.57 10.05
C THR A 297 -5.26 -13.56 10.96
N ILE A 298 -5.08 -13.65 12.28
CA ILE A 298 -5.60 -12.64 13.23
C ILE A 298 -5.05 -11.25 12.91
N GLU A 299 -3.74 -11.12 12.68
CA GLU A 299 -3.12 -9.82 12.39
C GLU A 299 -3.59 -9.24 11.05
N ALA A 300 -3.66 -10.07 10.00
CA ALA A 300 -4.23 -9.71 8.72
C ALA A 300 -5.69 -9.24 8.86
N LEU A 301 -6.47 -9.95 9.67
CA LEU A 301 -7.87 -9.66 9.93
C LEU A 301 -8.04 -8.33 10.67
N LYS A 302 -7.21 -8.04 11.68
CA LYS A 302 -7.24 -6.72 12.35
C LYS A 302 -7.07 -5.58 11.35
N ARG A 303 -6.10 -5.70 10.44
CA ARG A 303 -5.82 -4.68 9.41
C ARG A 303 -6.92 -4.59 8.37
N TYR A 304 -7.49 -5.73 7.97
CA TYR A 304 -8.64 -5.81 7.07
C TYR A 304 -9.84 -5.11 7.70
N SER A 305 -10.23 -5.52 8.91
CA SER A 305 -11.37 -4.98 9.65
C SER A 305 -11.21 -3.51 9.97
N TRP A 306 -9.99 -3.02 10.21
CA TRP A 306 -9.73 -1.59 10.36
C TRP A 306 -10.08 -0.84 9.07
N SER A 307 -9.54 -1.27 7.93
CA SER A 307 -9.87 -0.67 6.63
C SER A 307 -11.37 -0.76 6.32
N TRP A 308 -12.00 -1.90 6.62
CA TRP A 308 -13.42 -2.12 6.40
C TRP A 308 -14.27 -1.20 7.28
N ALA A 309 -13.98 -1.10 8.58
CA ALA A 309 -14.71 -0.22 9.50
C ALA A 309 -14.65 1.24 9.07
N TRP A 310 -13.50 1.72 8.59
CA TRP A 310 -13.37 3.08 8.05
C TRP A 310 -14.18 3.29 6.76
N GLN A 311 -14.21 2.29 5.88
CA GLN A 311 -15.03 2.34 4.68
C GLN A 311 -16.53 2.36 5.04
N GLN A 312 -16.95 1.53 6.00
CA GLN A 312 -18.33 1.48 6.47
C GLN A 312 -18.76 2.79 7.14
N LEU A 313 -17.89 3.39 7.95
CA LEU A 313 -18.13 4.70 8.53
C LEU A 313 -18.37 5.78 7.45
N ALA A 314 -17.68 5.71 6.32
CA ALA A 314 -17.86 6.66 5.22
C ALA A 314 -19.22 6.52 4.49
N ILE A 315 -19.98 5.45 4.76
CA ILE A 315 -21.28 5.15 4.17
C ILE A 315 -22.35 4.87 5.23
N ASP A 316 -22.20 5.45 6.41
CA ASP A 316 -23.15 5.33 7.54
C ASP A 316 -23.45 3.89 7.97
N PHE A 317 -22.45 3.01 7.84
CA PHE A 317 -22.51 1.59 8.19
C PHE A 317 -23.61 0.81 7.47
N ALA A 318 -23.72 1.01 6.15
CA ALA A 318 -24.68 0.28 5.31
C ALA A 318 -24.37 -1.22 5.14
N PHE A 319 -23.15 -1.67 5.46
CA PHE A 319 -22.67 -3.06 5.31
C PHE A 319 -22.91 -3.68 3.92
N ASP A 320 -22.83 -2.86 2.88
CA ASP A 320 -22.95 -3.27 1.48
C ASP A 320 -21.84 -4.26 1.08
N THR A 321 -22.22 -5.53 0.88
CA THR A 321 -21.31 -6.64 0.53
C THR A 321 -20.80 -6.59 -0.91
N SER A 322 -21.37 -5.71 -1.75
CA SER A 322 -20.92 -5.52 -3.14
C SER A 322 -19.66 -4.66 -3.25
N ARG A 323 -19.20 -4.09 -2.13
CA ARG A 323 -18.03 -3.21 -2.09
C ARG A 323 -16.83 -3.93 -1.50
N SER A 324 -15.81 -4.12 -2.34
CA SER A 324 -14.46 -4.51 -1.90
C SER A 324 -13.85 -3.43 -1.00
N VAL A 325 -13.07 -3.83 0.00
CA VAL A 325 -12.34 -2.91 0.89
C VAL A 325 -11.22 -2.20 0.12
N THR A 326 -10.50 -2.93 -0.72
CA THR A 326 -9.54 -2.38 -1.68
C THR A 326 -10.17 -2.38 -3.08
N PRO A 327 -10.46 -1.21 -3.68
CA PRO A 327 -11.00 -1.13 -5.03
C PRO A 327 -10.06 -1.79 -6.06
N ARG A 328 -10.64 -2.47 -7.06
CA ARG A 328 -9.86 -3.05 -8.16
C ARG A 328 -9.05 -1.98 -8.87
N CYS A 329 -7.81 -2.30 -9.22
CA CYS A 329 -7.05 -1.52 -10.18
C CYS A 329 -7.74 -1.67 -11.55
N GLN A 330 -8.58 -0.71 -11.92
CA GLN A 330 -9.11 -0.65 -13.28
C GLN A 330 -7.94 -0.61 -14.25
N ASN A 331 -7.89 -1.51 -15.21
CA ASN A 331 -6.95 -1.36 -16.31
C ASN A 331 -7.27 -0.02 -16.96
N LEU A 332 -6.31 0.91 -16.94
CA LEU A 332 -6.40 2.00 -17.90
C LEU A 332 -6.29 1.31 -19.25
N THR A 333 -7.39 1.30 -19.99
CA THR A 333 -7.41 0.86 -21.37
C THR A 333 -6.23 1.52 -22.09
N PRO A 334 -5.48 0.78 -22.93
CA PRO A 334 -4.43 1.38 -23.71
C PRO A 334 -5.08 2.49 -24.53
N ASP A 335 -4.67 3.72 -24.26
CA ASP A 335 -5.14 4.94 -24.92
C ASP A 335 -6.65 5.08 -24.87
N SER A 336 -7.17 5.48 -23.71
CA SER A 336 -8.41 6.25 -23.71
C SER A 336 -8.20 7.39 -24.70
N ALA A 337 -9.01 7.45 -25.76
CA ALA A 337 -9.05 8.63 -26.61
C ALA A 337 -9.16 9.86 -25.69
N PRO A 338 -8.50 10.99 -26.02
CA PRO A 338 -8.69 12.22 -25.24
C PRO A 338 -10.19 12.45 -25.09
N PHE A 339 -10.63 12.71 -23.86
CA PHE A 339 -12.04 12.90 -23.56
C PHE A 339 -12.66 13.83 -24.59
N ASP A 340 -13.80 13.44 -25.17
CA ASP A 340 -14.52 14.35 -26.04
C ASP A 340 -15.05 15.55 -25.24
N GLU A 341 -15.55 16.59 -25.91
CA GLU A 341 -16.03 17.79 -25.20
C GLU A 341 -17.23 17.51 -24.28
N MET A 342 -18.01 16.46 -24.57
CA MET A 342 -19.14 16.05 -23.75
C MET A 342 -18.64 15.37 -22.45
N GLU A 343 -17.67 14.47 -22.57
CA GLU A 343 -16.99 13.82 -21.45
C GLU A 343 -16.23 14.84 -20.59
N LYS A 344 -15.54 15.81 -21.19
CA LYS A 344 -14.88 16.91 -20.45
C LYS A 344 -15.89 17.77 -19.68
N SER A 345 -17.05 18.05 -20.27
CA SER A 345 -18.13 18.79 -19.60
C SER A 345 -18.69 18.00 -18.41
N ALA A 346 -18.92 16.70 -18.59
CA ALA A 346 -19.33 15.79 -17.52
C ALA A 346 -18.25 15.70 -16.41
N LEU A 347 -16.96 15.66 -16.78
CA LEU A 347 -15.85 15.63 -15.84
C LEU A 347 -15.73 16.93 -15.04
N ARG A 348 -15.89 18.09 -15.68
CA ARG A 348 -15.92 19.40 -15.01
C ARG A 348 -17.08 19.48 -14.03
N THR A 349 -18.26 18.99 -14.43
CA THR A 349 -19.44 18.91 -13.57
C THR A 349 -19.21 17.96 -12.40
N TRP A 350 -18.61 16.80 -12.64
CA TRP A 350 -18.26 15.84 -11.60
C TRP A 350 -17.23 16.41 -10.62
N VAL A 351 -16.16 17.06 -11.11
CA VAL A 351 -15.15 17.75 -10.29
C VAL A 351 -15.80 18.86 -9.46
N LEU A 352 -16.67 19.67 -10.05
CA LEU A 352 -17.44 20.70 -9.34
C LEU A 352 -18.33 20.07 -8.26
N LEU A 353 -19.02 18.98 -8.55
CA LEU A 353 -19.87 18.30 -7.57
C LEU A 353 -19.06 17.65 -6.44
N VAL A 354 -17.89 17.10 -6.72
CA VAL A 354 -16.99 16.49 -5.72
C VAL A 354 -16.34 17.57 -4.84
N VAL A 355 -15.85 18.65 -5.44
CA VAL A 355 -15.21 19.77 -4.74
C VAL A 355 -16.23 20.57 -3.92
N LEU A 356 -17.44 20.80 -4.45
CA LEU A 356 -18.48 21.57 -3.76
C LEU A 356 -19.28 20.75 -2.73
N LYS A 357 -19.41 19.43 -2.89
CA LYS A 357 -20.08 18.57 -1.88
C LYS A 357 -19.13 17.97 -0.84
N GLY A 358 -17.82 18.25 -0.90
CA GLY A 358 -16.86 17.77 0.10
C GLY A 358 -16.81 16.24 0.24
N ARG A 359 -17.14 15.50 -0.83
CA ARG A 359 -17.09 14.03 -0.84
C ARG A 359 -15.82 13.59 -1.55
N THR A 360 -14.74 13.41 -0.81
CA THR A 360 -13.54 12.67 -1.26
C THR A 360 -13.76 11.17 -1.23
#